data_AF-A0A093DNH8-F1
#
_entry.id   AF-A0A093DNH8-F1
#
_cell.length_a   1.000
_cell.length_b   1.000
_cell.length_c   1.000
_cell.angle_alpha   90.00
_cell.angle_beta   90.00
_cell.angle_gamma   90.00
#
_symmetry.space_group_name_H-M   'P 1'
#
loop_
_entity.id
_entity.type
_entity.pdbx_description
1 polymer ?
#
loop_
_entity_poly.entity_id
_entity_poly.type
_entity_poly.pdbx_seq_one_letter_code
_entity_poly.pdbx_strand_id
1 'polypeptide(L)'
;VGRNLGFEIEIHQDLVNGTVGQSVLLPVSYRSASGFPVSILWRFGNNSDMLSCSVQNCSLGAGGVPSNCSANCFFRTTYDGRAEFFPHNGSLLLRDLRLSDSGVYSVT
;
A
#
# COMPACT_ATOMS: atom_id res chain seq x y z
N VAL A 1 -16.75 -13.87 -5.37
CA VAL A 1 -16.31 -12.45 -5.33
C VAL A 1 -16.95 -11.80 -4.11
N GLY A 2 -16.19 -11.63 -3.03
CA GLY A 2 -16.69 -10.98 -1.81
C GLY A 2 -16.45 -9.47 -1.90
N ARG A 3 -17.48 -8.70 -2.23
CA ARG A 3 -17.50 -7.25 -2.02
C ARG A 3 -17.61 -7.02 -0.51
N ASN A 4 -16.52 -6.66 0.16
CA ASN A 4 -16.63 -6.00 1.45
C ASN A 4 -17.20 -4.60 1.17
N LEU A 5 -18.46 -4.37 1.54
CA LEU A 5 -19.31 -3.24 1.11
C LEU A 5 -18.83 -1.84 1.54
N GLY A 6 -17.61 -1.70 2.08
CA GLY A 6 -17.08 -0.42 2.55
C GLY A 6 -15.59 -0.17 2.34
N PHE A 7 -14.86 -1.03 1.61
CA PHE A 7 -13.45 -0.80 1.32
C PHE A 7 -13.11 -1.32 -0.08
N GLU A 8 -12.57 -0.45 -0.94
CA GLU A 8 -12.27 -0.74 -2.34
C GLU A 8 -10.84 -0.28 -2.64
N ILE A 9 -10.03 -1.13 -3.25
CA ILE A 9 -8.68 -0.81 -3.73
C ILE A 9 -8.69 -0.85 -5.26
N GLU A 10 -8.08 0.15 -5.88
CA GLU A 10 -7.84 0.23 -7.32
C GLU A 10 -6.33 0.15 -7.60
N ILE A 11 -5.93 -0.78 -8.46
CA ILE A 11 -4.55 -0.92 -8.94
C ILE A 11 -4.42 -0.07 -10.21
N HIS A 12 -3.52 0.91 -10.21
CA HIS A 12 -3.36 1.80 -11.37
C HIS A 12 -2.36 1.26 -12.40
N GLN A 13 -1.44 0.39 -11.99
CA GLN A 13 -0.44 -0.23 -12.86
C GLN A 13 -0.17 -1.68 -12.45
N ASP A 14 -0.45 -2.63 -13.35
CA ASP A 14 -0.24 -4.06 -13.10
C ASP A 14 1.22 -4.49 -13.33
N LEU A 15 1.95 -3.76 -14.18
CA LEU A 15 3.36 -4.00 -14.47
C LEU A 15 4.15 -2.70 -14.22
N VAL A 16 5.11 -2.78 -13.31
CA VAL A 16 6.00 -1.66 -13.00
C VAL A 16 7.44 -2.09 -13.20
N ASN A 17 8.18 -1.32 -13.99
CA ASN A 17 9.61 -1.56 -14.23
C ASN A 17 10.44 -0.68 -13.28
N GLY A 18 11.54 -1.22 -12.78
CA GLY A 18 12.46 -0.51 -11.90
C GLY A 18 13.91 -0.83 -12.22
N THR A 19 14.80 0.09 -11.84
CA THR A 19 16.25 -0.05 -12.00
C THR A 19 16.89 -0.32 -10.64
N VAL A 20 17.85 -1.25 -10.59
CA VAL A 20 18.60 -1.57 -9.36
C VAL A 20 19.23 -0.30 -8.77
N GLY A 21 19.11 -0.12 -7.45
CA GLY A 21 19.57 1.04 -6.69
C GLY A 21 18.67 2.28 -6.78
N GLN A 22 17.66 2.28 -7.65
CA GLN A 22 16.67 3.36 -7.75
C GLN A 22 15.44 3.06 -6.89
N SER A 23 14.49 4.00 -6.87
CA SER A 23 13.19 3.82 -6.24
C SER A 23 12.12 3.56 -7.28
N VAL A 24 11.09 2.80 -6.91
CA VAL A 24 9.91 2.56 -7.75
C VAL A 24 8.65 2.75 -6.93
N LEU A 25 7.63 3.35 -7.55
CA LEU A 25 6.31 3.50 -6.96
C LEU A 25 5.43 2.35 -7.43
N LEU A 26 4.72 1.71 -6.49
CA LEU A 26 3.62 0.79 -6.75
C LEU A 26 2.31 1.58 -6.53
N PRO A 27 1.70 2.11 -7.61
CA PRO A 27 0.62 3.07 -7.50
C PRO A 27 -0.73 2.36 -7.34
N VAL A 28 -1.38 2.61 -6.21
CA VAL A 28 -2.76 2.21 -5.93
C VAL A 28 -3.53 3.39 -5.35
N SER A 29 -4.86 3.30 -5.40
CA SER A 29 -5.75 4.14 -4.60
C SER A 29 -6.72 3.25 -3.84
N TYR A 30 -7.33 3.78 -2.78
CA TYR A 30 -8.39 3.09 -2.09
C TYR A 30 -9.50 4.06 -1.68
N ARG A 31 -10.68 3.50 -1.43
CA ARG A 31 -11.85 4.18 -0.90
C ARG A 31 -12.33 3.44 0.35
N SER A 32 -12.77 4.20 1.34
CA SER A 32 -13.42 3.66 2.55
C SER A 32 -14.77 4.32 2.75
N ALA A 33 -15.83 3.50 2.82
CA ALA A 33 -17.17 3.91 3.23
C ALA A 33 -17.45 3.60 4.71
N SER A 34 -16.67 2.71 5.33
CA SER A 34 -16.83 2.25 6.72
C SER A 34 -16.10 3.12 7.76
N GLY A 35 -15.45 4.21 7.33
CA GLY A 35 -14.67 5.08 8.22
C GLY A 35 -13.26 4.53 8.50
N PHE A 36 -12.64 5.02 9.57
CA PHE A 36 -11.28 4.67 9.99
C PHE A 36 -11.29 4.23 11.47
N PRO A 37 -10.35 3.35 11.90
CA PRO A 37 -9.17 2.92 11.17
C PRO A 37 -9.43 1.86 10.09
N VAL A 38 -8.60 1.85 9.05
CA VAL A 38 -8.53 0.77 8.05
C VAL A 38 -7.14 0.15 8.08
N SER A 39 -7.08 -1.18 7.96
CA SER A 39 -5.80 -1.89 7.86
C SER A 39 -5.47 -2.14 6.39
N ILE A 40 -4.28 -1.73 5.97
CA ILE A 40 -3.75 -1.99 4.62
C ILE A 40 -2.50 -2.84 4.75
N LEU A 41 -2.50 -3.99 4.06
CA LEU A 41 -1.45 -4.99 4.12
C LEU A 41 -0.87 -5.22 2.73
N TRP A 42 0.42 -4.91 2.58
CA TRP A 42 1.19 -5.23 1.39
C TRP A 42 1.93 -6.54 1.58
N ARG A 43 1.90 -7.42 0.57
CA ARG A 43 2.62 -8.70 0.56
C ARG A 43 3.46 -8.84 -0.70
N PHE A 44 4.57 -9.55 -0.57
CA PHE A 44 5.47 -9.91 -1.66
C PHE A 44 5.47 -11.42 -1.89
N GLY A 45 5.36 -11.85 -3.14
CA GLY A 45 5.39 -13.27 -3.54
C GLY A 45 4.23 -14.08 -2.95
N ASN A 46 4.53 -15.30 -2.46
CA ASN A 46 3.56 -16.21 -1.81
C ASN A 46 3.13 -15.70 -0.42
N ASN A 47 2.45 -14.55 -0.35
CA ASN A 47 1.87 -13.98 0.87
C ASN A 47 2.87 -13.68 1.99
N SER A 48 4.14 -13.38 1.68
CA SER A 48 5.04 -12.86 2.71
C SER A 48 4.68 -11.41 2.99
N ASP A 49 4.13 -11.14 4.17
CA ASP A 49 3.78 -9.78 4.60
C ASP A 49 5.01 -8.87 4.48
N MET A 50 4.88 -7.80 3.72
CA MET A 50 5.94 -6.82 3.52
C MET A 50 5.84 -5.73 4.59
N LEU A 51 4.63 -5.17 4.71
CA LEU A 51 4.26 -4.20 5.74
C LEU A 51 2.76 -4.29 6.05
N SER A 52 2.40 -3.88 7.26
CA SER A 52 1.02 -3.74 7.71
C SER A 52 0.83 -2.36 8.31
N CYS A 53 -0.09 -1.58 7.78
CA CYS A 53 -0.38 -0.22 8.23
C CYS A 53 -1.81 -0.09 8.73
N SER A 54 -1.98 0.49 9.91
CA SER A 54 -3.28 0.96 10.41
C SER A 54 -3.41 2.43 10.06
N VAL A 55 -4.23 2.73 9.04
CA VAL A 55 -4.51 4.09 8.59
C VAL A 55 -5.63 4.68 9.43
N GLN A 56 -5.45 5.91 9.89
CA GLN A 56 -6.33 6.58 10.85
C GLN A 56 -6.30 8.11 10.69
N ASN A 57 -7.26 8.78 11.33
CA ASN A 57 -7.38 10.25 11.36
C ASN A 57 -7.49 10.89 9.97
N CYS A 58 -8.13 10.23 9.00
CA CYS A 58 -8.34 10.79 7.68
C CYS A 58 -9.61 11.67 7.62
N SER A 59 -9.56 12.68 6.76
CA SER A 59 -10.73 13.34 6.20
C SER A 59 -11.27 12.53 5.02
N LEU A 60 -12.60 12.39 4.91
CA LEU A 60 -13.26 11.69 3.81
C LEU A 60 -13.90 12.66 2.83
N GLY A 61 -13.48 12.58 1.57
CA GLY A 61 -14.09 13.28 0.44
C GLY A 61 -15.32 12.55 -0.11
N ALA A 62 -15.91 13.11 -1.17
CA ALA A 62 -17.02 12.49 -1.88
C ALA A 62 -16.65 11.08 -2.37
N GLY A 63 -17.54 10.11 -2.14
CA GLY A 63 -17.32 8.72 -2.55
C GLY A 63 -16.21 7.99 -1.78
N GLY A 64 -15.91 8.41 -0.54
CA GLY A 64 -15.04 7.67 0.37
C GLY A 64 -13.54 7.82 0.12
N VAL A 65 -13.12 8.86 -0.64
CA VAL A 65 -11.69 9.12 -0.92
C VAL A 65 -11.01 9.65 0.34
N PRO A 66 -9.94 8.99 0.84
CA PRO A 66 -9.18 9.46 1.98
C PRO A 66 -8.34 10.70 1.66
N SER A 67 -8.19 11.59 2.63
CA SER A 67 -7.26 12.72 2.61
C SER A 67 -6.78 13.06 4.02
N ASN A 68 -5.66 13.77 4.16
CA ASN A 68 -5.07 14.15 5.45
C ASN A 68 -4.99 12.99 6.46
N CYS A 69 -4.43 11.86 6.01
CA CYS A 69 -4.35 10.63 6.79
C CYS A 69 -3.04 10.51 7.56
N SER A 70 -3.12 9.81 8.69
CA SER A 70 -1.95 9.28 9.41
C SER A 70 -1.96 7.76 9.37
N ALA A 71 -0.82 7.13 9.54
CA ALA A 71 -0.76 5.68 9.67
C ALA A 71 0.30 5.26 10.67
N ASN A 72 0.01 4.18 11.38
CA ASN A 72 1.00 3.44 12.15
C ASN A 72 1.33 2.17 11.38
N CYS A 73 2.61 1.97 11.04
CA CYS A 73 3.05 0.91 10.14
C CYS A 73 4.08 0.01 10.80
N PHE A 74 3.95 -1.29 10.56
CA PHE A 74 4.93 -2.30 10.90
C PHE A 74 5.55 -2.84 9.61
N PHE A 75 6.87 -2.73 9.48
CA PHE A 75 7.62 -3.20 8.33
C PHE A 75 8.38 -4.48 8.69
N ARG A 76 8.48 -5.43 7.75
CA ARG A 76 9.46 -6.51 7.91
C ARG A 76 10.87 -5.98 7.74
N THR A 77 11.81 -6.56 8.48
CA THR A 77 13.21 -6.14 8.54
C THR A 77 13.88 -5.99 7.16
N THR A 78 13.53 -6.80 6.17
CA THR A 78 14.05 -6.72 4.79
C THR A 78 13.66 -5.44 4.05
N TYR A 79 12.55 -4.82 4.46
CA TYR A 79 11.96 -3.65 3.83
C TYR A 79 12.00 -2.41 4.72
N ASP A 80 12.42 -2.56 5.98
CA ASP A 80 12.61 -1.47 6.91
C ASP A 80 13.65 -0.47 6.36
N GLY A 81 13.32 0.81 6.41
CA GLY A 81 14.11 1.90 5.79
C GLY A 81 14.12 1.94 4.25
N ARG A 82 13.56 0.94 3.55
CA ARG A 82 13.44 0.93 2.08
C ARG A 82 12.01 1.15 1.59
N ALA A 83 11.03 0.66 2.33
CA ALA A 83 9.62 0.80 2.02
C ALA A 83 9.04 2.05 2.69
N GLU A 84 8.30 2.84 1.92
CA GLU A 84 7.56 4.00 2.40
C GLU A 84 6.11 3.88 1.95
N PHE A 85 5.19 4.02 2.89
CA PHE A 85 3.76 3.86 2.67
C PHE A 85 3.07 5.22 2.65
N PHE A 86 2.22 5.45 1.65
CA PHE A 86 1.43 6.68 1.52
C PHE A 86 0.00 6.44 2.01
N PRO A 87 -0.39 6.90 3.21
CA PRO A 87 -1.68 6.56 3.80
C PRO A 87 -2.89 7.15 3.07
N HIS A 88 -2.68 8.18 2.26
CA HIS A 88 -3.72 8.88 1.52
C HIS A 88 -4.29 8.08 0.35
N ASN A 89 -3.47 7.20 -0.24
CA ASN A 89 -3.85 6.40 -1.41
C ASN A 89 -3.46 4.92 -1.26
N GLY A 90 -2.73 4.53 -0.22
CA GLY A 90 -2.28 3.16 0.01
C GLY A 90 -1.10 2.74 -0.86
N SER A 91 -0.56 3.66 -1.68
CA SER A 91 0.60 3.41 -2.54
C SER A 91 1.86 3.14 -1.73
N LEU A 92 2.79 2.45 -2.37
CA LEU A 92 4.03 2.00 -1.75
C LEU A 92 5.21 2.45 -2.61
N LEU A 93 6.15 3.18 -2.03
CA LEU A 93 7.45 3.45 -2.62
C LEU A 93 8.45 2.44 -2.08
N LEU A 94 9.11 1.71 -2.97
CA LEU A 94 10.23 0.84 -2.63
C LEU A 94 11.53 1.48 -3.13
N ARG A 95 12.41 1.83 -2.20
CA ARG A 95 13.71 2.47 -2.43
C ARG A 95 14.83 1.42 -2.48
N ASP A 96 15.97 1.80 -3.06
CA ASP A 96 17.15 0.93 -3.17
C ASP A 96 16.80 -0.45 -3.72
N LEU A 97 16.24 -0.47 -4.93
CA LEU A 97 15.78 -1.69 -5.56
C LEU A 97 16.91 -2.70 -5.74
N ARG A 98 16.59 -3.98 -5.50
CA ARG A 98 17.48 -5.12 -5.67
C ARG A 98 16.86 -6.11 -6.64
N LEU A 99 17.69 -6.93 -7.28
CA LEU A 99 17.18 -7.97 -8.19
C LEU A 99 16.20 -8.93 -7.49
N SER A 100 16.39 -9.17 -6.19
CA SER A 100 15.51 -9.99 -5.35
C SER A 100 14.15 -9.36 -5.05
N ASP A 101 13.97 -8.06 -5.29
CA ASP A 101 12.69 -7.38 -5.11
C ASP A 101 11.78 -7.55 -6.34
N SER A 102 12.27 -8.18 -7.42
CA SER A 102 11.44 -8.50 -8.59
C SER A 102 10.43 -9.60 -8.26
N GLY A 103 9.15 -9.34 -8.52
CA GLY A 103 8.10 -10.32 -8.26
C GLY A 103 6.71 -9.69 -8.22
N VAL A 104 5.76 -10.47 -7.69
CA VAL A 104 4.36 -10.05 -7.55
C VAL A 104 4.16 -9.39 -6.19
N TYR A 105 3.57 -8.21 -6.21
CA TYR A 105 3.13 -7.49 -5.03
C TYR A 105 1.60 -7.53 -4.97
N SER A 106 1.06 -7.74 -3.78
CA SER A 106 -0.39 -7.72 -3.54
C SER A 106 -0.72 -6.82 -2.37
N VAL A 107 -1.91 -6.22 -2.40
CA VAL A 107 -2.42 -5.32 -1.36
C VAL A 107 -3.85 -5.70 -1.02
N THR A 108 -4.18 -5.69 0.27
CA THR A 108 -5.51 -5.99 0.82
C THR A 108 -5.86 -5.07 1.95
#